data_AF-M6ALG9-F1
#
_entry.id   AF-M6ALG9-F1
#
_cell.length_a   1.000
_cell.length_b   1.000
_cell.length_c   1.000
_cell.angle_alpha   90.00
_cell.angle_beta   90.00
_cell.angle_gamma   90.00
#
_symmetry.space_group_name_H-M   'P 1'
#
loop_
_entity.id
_entity.type
_entity.pdbx_description
1 polymer ?
#
loop_
_entity_poly.entity_id
_entity_poly.type
_entity_poly.pdbx_seq_one_letter_code
_entity_poly.pdbx_strand_id
1 'polypeptide(L)'
;MMKLYQFQSCPYCAYVRDEFQNMELVVGKDYELVEAGRGTPGREEVVKLGGQNQVPFLVDDDIRMYESREIVKYVKLKKKIF
;
A
#
# COMPACT_ATOMS: atom_id res chain seq x y z
N MET A 1 -8.47 -6.96 -5.74
CA MET A 1 -8.57 -6.07 -4.56
C MET A 1 -7.17 -5.70 -4.14
N MET A 2 -6.86 -4.41 -3.99
CA MET A 2 -5.50 -3.94 -3.69
C MET A 2 -5.08 -4.35 -2.27
N LYS A 3 -3.78 -4.52 -2.03
CA LYS A 3 -3.20 -4.67 -0.68
C LYS A 3 -2.17 -3.58 -0.42
N LEU A 4 -2.30 -2.88 0.70
CA LEU A 4 -1.32 -1.90 1.18
C LEU A 4 -0.62 -2.45 2.42
N TYR A 5 0.64 -2.82 2.25
CA TYR A 5 1.53 -3.23 3.33
C TYR A 5 2.10 -2.00 4.02
N GLN A 6 1.86 -1.87 5.32
CA GLN A 6 2.18 -0.68 6.10
C GLN A 6 2.41 -0.99 7.57
N PHE A 7 2.90 -0.02 8.32
CA PHE A 7 2.76 -0.01 9.78
C PHE A 7 2.41 1.39 10.28
N GLN A 8 1.82 1.46 11.47
CA GLN A 8 1.17 2.67 11.99
C GLN A 8 2.12 3.88 12.08
N SER A 9 3.33 3.69 12.64
CA SER A 9 4.30 4.77 12.89
C SER A 9 5.14 5.17 11.68
N CYS A 10 4.89 4.61 10.49
CA CYS A 10 5.60 5.01 9.27
C CYS A 10 4.99 6.29 8.68
N PRO A 11 5.74 7.41 8.57
CA PRO A 11 5.20 8.66 8.02
C PRO A 11 4.82 8.54 6.54
N TYR A 12 5.57 7.77 5.75
CA TYR A 12 5.23 7.52 4.34
C TYR A 12 3.97 6.67 4.19
N CYS A 13 3.72 5.74 5.11
CA CYS A 13 2.48 4.97 5.12
C CYS A 13 1.29 5.83 5.54
N ALA A 14 1.48 6.72 6.53
CA ALA A 14 0.45 7.69 6.92
C ALA A 14 0.03 8.55 5.73
N TYR A 15 0.99 9.07 4.97
CA TYR A 15 0.70 9.81 3.73
C TYR A 15 -0.16 9.02 2.73
N VAL A 16 0.15 7.75 2.46
CA VAL A 16 -0.65 6.93 1.53
C VAL A 16 -2.07 6.72 2.07
N ARG A 17 -2.22 6.46 3.38
CA ARG A 17 -3.54 6.28 4.00
C ARG A 17 -4.38 7.55 3.93
N ASP A 18 -3.79 8.71 4.19
CA ASP A 18 -4.49 10.00 4.11
C ASP A 18 -4.96 10.28 2.68
N GLU A 19 -4.11 10.00 1.69
CA GLU A 19 -4.48 10.14 0.28
C GLU A 19 -5.54 9.12 -0.15
N PHE A 20 -5.48 7.88 0.34
CA PHE A 20 -6.51 6.88 0.10
C PHE A 20 -7.86 7.30 0.71
N GLN A 21 -7.84 7.89 1.91
CA GLN A 21 -9.02 8.47 2.54
C GLN A 21 -9.57 9.65 1.73
N ASN A 22 -8.71 10.56 1.26
CA ASN A 22 -9.12 11.68 0.39
C ASN A 22 -9.70 11.20 -0.95
N MET A 23 -9.31 10.01 -1.40
CA MET A 23 -9.89 9.33 -2.57
C MET A 23 -11.14 8.51 -2.24
N GLU A 24 -11.62 8.55 -1.00
CA GLU A 24 -12.78 7.80 -0.49
C GLU A 24 -12.63 6.28 -0.67
N LEU A 25 -11.40 5.77 -0.60
CA LEU A 25 -11.13 4.33 -0.63
C LEU A 25 -11.41 3.73 0.75
N VAL A 26 -12.15 2.64 0.77
CA VAL A 26 -12.61 1.96 1.98
C VAL A 26 -11.81 0.68 2.20
N VAL A 27 -11.21 0.56 3.39
CA VAL A 27 -10.52 -0.66 3.82
C VAL A 27 -11.52 -1.83 3.86
N GLY A 28 -11.14 -2.98 3.31
CA GLY A 28 -11.98 -4.18 3.22
C GLY A 28 -12.95 -4.20 2.04
N LYS A 29 -13.08 -3.08 1.31
CA LYS A 29 -13.86 -3.00 0.07
C LYS A 29 -12.96 -2.73 -1.13
N ASP A 30 -12.19 -1.64 -1.08
CA ASP A 30 -11.33 -1.22 -2.19
C ASP A 30 -9.90 -1.74 -2.03
N TYR A 31 -9.43 -1.84 -0.78
CA TYR A 31 -8.11 -2.36 -0.45
C TYR A 31 -8.04 -3.04 0.92
N GLU A 32 -7.12 -3.98 1.08
CA GLU A 32 -6.73 -4.57 2.36
C GLU A 32 -5.55 -3.81 2.96
N LEU A 33 -5.59 -3.58 4.27
CA LEU A 33 -4.47 -3.00 5.02
C LEU A 33 -3.70 -4.13 5.72
N VAL A 34 -2.45 -4.36 5.32
CA VAL A 34 -1.64 -5.46 5.85
C VAL A 34 -0.57 -4.92 6.79
N GLU A 35 -0.50 -5.44 8.02
CA GLU A 35 0.50 -5.03 9.01
C GLU A 35 1.89 -5.61 8.65
N ALA A 36 2.82 -4.71 8.34
CA ALA A 36 4.17 -4.96 7.89
C ALA A 36 5.20 -4.24 8.77
N GLY A 37 4.96 -4.20 10.08
CA GLY A 37 5.95 -3.85 11.09
C GLY A 37 7.10 -4.86 11.17
N ARG A 38 8.15 -4.54 11.94
CA ARG A 38 9.28 -5.46 12.10
C ARG A 38 8.82 -6.79 12.72
N GLY A 39 9.20 -7.90 12.09
CA GLY A 39 8.91 -9.25 12.59
C GLY A 39 7.50 -9.77 12.32
N THR A 40 6.68 -9.05 11.52
CA THR A 40 5.35 -9.54 11.16
C THR A 40 5.38 -10.38 9.88
N PRO A 41 4.42 -11.30 9.66
CA PRO A 41 4.32 -12.05 8.40
C PRO A 41 4.18 -11.13 7.18
N GLY A 42 3.47 -10.00 7.31
CA GLY A 42 3.33 -9.02 6.23
C GLY A 42 4.67 -8.41 5.83
N ARG A 43 5.63 -8.28 6.75
CA ARG A 43 6.98 -7.80 6.45
C ARG A 43 7.79 -8.82 5.66
N GLU A 44 7.65 -10.10 5.98
CA GLU A 44 8.26 -11.19 5.22
C GLU A 44 7.68 -11.26 3.80
N GLU A 45 6.37 -11.08 3.67
CA GLU A 45 5.69 -11.03 2.37
C GLU A 45 6.18 -9.87 1.50
N VAL A 46 6.37 -8.69 2.09
CA VAL A 46 6.99 -7.52 1.40
C VAL A 46 8.36 -7.88 0.82
N VAL A 47 9.22 -8.56 1.58
CA VAL A 47 10.55 -8.98 1.10
C VAL A 47 10.43 -10.04 0.00
N LYS A 48 9.52 -11.01 0.17
CA LYS A 48 9.29 -12.09 -0.80
C LYS A 48 8.76 -11.55 -2.14
N LEU A 49 7.84 -10.59 -2.11
CA LEU A 49 7.17 -10.06 -3.29
C LEU A 49 7.94 -8.93 -3.97
N GLY A 50 8.49 -7.99 -3.21
CA GLY A 50 9.13 -6.79 -3.77
C GLY A 50 10.66 -6.76 -3.61
N GLY A 51 11.26 -7.72 -2.93
CA GLY A 51 12.72 -7.86 -2.80
C GLY A 51 13.37 -6.87 -1.84
N GLN A 52 12.62 -5.90 -1.30
CA GLN A 52 13.13 -4.90 -0.35
C GLN A 52 12.32 -4.88 0.93
N ASN A 53 13.02 -4.68 2.04
CA ASN A 53 12.41 -4.54 3.36
C ASN A 53 11.90 -3.11 3.57
N GLN A 54 10.96 -2.65 2.74
CA GLN A 54 10.49 -1.25 2.70
C GLN A 54 8.97 -1.16 2.67
N VAL A 55 8.42 -0.12 3.28
CA VAL A 55 6.99 0.20 3.27
C VAL A 55 6.80 1.72 3.17
N PRO A 56 5.69 2.23 2.61
CA PRO A 56 4.53 1.48 2.09
C PRO A 56 4.87 0.66 0.85
N PHE A 57 4.21 -0.49 0.71
CA PHE A 57 4.31 -1.36 -0.46
C PHE A 57 2.89 -1.72 -0.92
N LEU A 58 2.59 -1.51 -2.19
CA LEU A 58 1.29 -1.80 -2.78
C LEU A 58 1.40 -3.04 -3.67
N VAL A 59 0.42 -3.94 -3.53
CA VAL A 59 0.17 -5.04 -4.46
C VAL A 59 -1.22 -4.86 -5.06
N ASP A 60 -1.30 -4.91 -6.38
CA ASP A 60 -2.55 -4.83 -7.13
C ASP A 60 -2.43 -5.75 -8.35
N ASP A 61 -2.97 -6.97 -8.23
CA ASP A 61 -2.75 -8.08 -9.16
C ASP A 61 -1.24 -8.35 -9.39
N ASP A 62 -0.74 -8.14 -10.62
CA ASP A 62 0.68 -8.30 -10.94
C ASP A 62 1.54 -7.07 -10.63
N ILE A 63 0.91 -5.94 -10.30
CA ILE A 63 1.61 -4.71 -9.94
C ILE A 63 2.12 -4.83 -8.51
N ARG A 64 3.42 -4.56 -8.36
CA ARG A 64 4.14 -4.53 -7.09
C ARG A 64 4.95 -3.25 -7.07
N MET A 65 4.69 -2.36 -6.12
CA MET A 65 5.32 -1.06 -6.14
C MET A 65 5.61 -0.49 -4.75
N TYR A 66 6.75 0.17 -4.67
CA TYR A 66 7.18 1.01 -3.56
C TYR A 66 6.94 2.48 -3.88
N GLU A 67 7.54 3.36 -3.09
CA GLU A 67 7.47 4.82 -3.22
C GLU A 67 6.06 5.39 -3.01
N SER A 68 5.85 6.00 -1.84
CA SER A 68 4.52 6.46 -1.40
C SER A 68 3.84 7.42 -2.38
N ARG A 69 4.60 8.29 -3.05
CA ARG A 69 4.07 9.22 -4.06
C ARG A 69 3.64 8.51 -5.34
N GLU A 70 4.39 7.50 -5.78
CA GLU A 70 4.05 6.73 -6.97
C GLU A 70 2.85 5.81 -6.71
N ILE A 71 2.74 5.21 -5.51
CA ILE A 71 1.54 4.48 -5.05
C ILE A 71 0.30 5.38 -5.17
N VAL A 72 0.35 6.59 -4.61
CA VAL A 72 -0.78 7.52 -4.64
C VAL A 72 -1.12 7.93 -6.07
N LYS A 73 -0.11 8.21 -6.90
CA LYS A 73 -0.31 8.57 -8.31
C LYS A 73 -0.95 7.42 -9.11
N TYR A 74 -0.48 6.20 -8.93
CA TYR A 74 -1.02 5.00 -9.56
C TYR A 74 -2.51 4.83 -9.23
N VAL A 75 -2.86 4.89 -7.95
CA VAL A 75 -4.24 4.70 -7.49
C VAL A 75 -5.15 5.84 -7.97
N LYS A 76 -4.67 7.09 -7.97
CA LYS A 76 -5.40 8.24 -8.56
C LYS A 76 -5.70 8.03 -10.05
N LEU A 77 -4.74 7.55 -10.83
CA LEU A 77 -4.93 7.28 -12.25
C LEU A 77 -5.91 6.13 -12.47
N LYS A 78 -5.79 5.04 -11.69
CA LYS A 78 -6.70 3.89 -11.75
C LYS A 78 -8.15 4.32 -11.48
N LYS A 79 -8.41 5.18 -10.48
CA LYS A 79 -9.76 5.70 -10.20
C LYS A 79 -10.36 6.58 -11.29
N LYS A 80 -9.54 7.27 -12.11
CA LYS A 80 -10.05 8.15 -13.19
C LYS A 80 -10.48 7.40 -14.44
N ILE A 81 -10.11 6.12 -14.55
CA ILE A 81 -10.40 5.27 -15.71
C ILE A 81 -11.78 4.59 -15.56
N PHE A 82 -12.42 4.73 -14.39
CA PHE A 82 -13.77 4.24 -14.08
C PHE A 82 -14.63 5.38 -13.52
#